data_AF-A0A2N6QLG7-F1
#
_entry.id   AF-A0A2N6QLG7-F1
#
_cell.length_a   1.000
_cell.length_b   1.000
_cell.length_c   1.000
_cell.angle_alpha   90.00
_cell.angle_beta   90.00
_cell.angle_gamma   90.00
#
_symmetry.space_group_name_H-M   'P 1'
#
loop_
_entity.id
_entity.type
_entity.pdbx_description
1 polymer ?
#
loop_
_entity_poly.entity_id
_entity_poly.type
_entity_poly.pdbx_seq_one_letter_code
_entity_poly.pdbx_strand_id
1 'polypeptide(L)'
;MELNKIAKYQAKNEPYLKPISDLGIGFYNLDENTATLQFQIYNNNGPLLISNENVEVHGYFKSSNGSVSTVDKLNVVDGMNGIAQITLDKDFLQASTSTQVTGQIYVAVNNVTDNPNNNQTAVLGEFTFQVADALINKVSSFTKVEYIRMFDQLREEIKQRTKEMEEDIGDIKTLVSEVENAVADGKADITKIKDDSVSELEEIANTTNTSVRQQASQAISEIQSIVNEYSTKLNDETQEKINEVNEASDKVLESIKQNNVVTTEETENWQKYKLTEDDGTIKYYSKGTIEDVTQLPAGLYETVSDDDATDQGIPLDNSYVQIKVWEAGRGRKEIELTSTFNSEKYFRLIHTDGTKDSGWQKIGNNQSDTGWLPLRLKNGYKKSSTPDFEPSYRVIDNGDFKQVYVRLGVENLANEKNVVATIPSEFVPNKIYSLGVSTTYKTPPKVIISGGDIEFHPYNGDSYNSTDYIIYQDNWII
;
A
#
# COMPACT_ATOMS: atom_id res chain seq x y z
N MET A 1 -91.69 -71.77 35.71
CA MET A 1 -91.50 -73.01 36.47
C MET A 1 -90.31 -73.70 35.83
N GLU A 2 -89.12 -73.60 36.42
CA GLU A 2 -87.92 -74.21 35.85
C GLU A 2 -87.88 -75.69 36.26
N LEU A 3 -87.79 -76.56 35.25
CA LEU A 3 -87.71 -78.01 35.40
C LEU A 3 -86.24 -78.41 35.33
N ASN A 4 -85.58 -78.48 36.49
CA ASN A 4 -84.17 -78.88 36.58
C ASN A 4 -84.06 -80.31 37.13
N LYS A 5 -83.37 -81.20 36.42
CA LYS A 5 -83.00 -82.52 36.92
C LYS A 5 -81.60 -82.42 37.50
N ILE A 6 -81.52 -82.27 38.82
CA ILE A 6 -80.24 -82.11 39.53
C ILE A 6 -79.90 -83.42 40.23
N ALA A 7 -78.79 -84.04 39.83
CA ALA A 7 -78.22 -85.19 40.53
C ALA A 7 -77.02 -84.75 41.37
N LYS A 8 -76.93 -85.22 42.63
CA LYS A 8 -75.90 -84.80 43.59
C LYS A 8 -74.90 -85.92 43.87
N TYR A 9 -73.61 -85.63 43.79
CA TYR A 9 -72.53 -86.56 44.11
C TYR A 9 -71.54 -85.95 45.10
N GLN A 10 -71.00 -86.76 46.00
CA GLN A 10 -69.98 -86.35 46.97
C GLN A 10 -68.61 -86.85 46.53
N ALA A 11 -67.74 -85.94 46.09
CA ALA A 11 -66.40 -86.26 45.60
C ALA A 11 -65.34 -86.03 46.70
N LYS A 12 -64.64 -87.10 47.11
CA LYS A 12 -63.64 -87.06 48.18
C LYS A 12 -62.23 -86.91 47.61
N ASN A 13 -61.44 -85.99 48.17
CA ASN A 13 -60.00 -85.88 47.90
C ASN A 13 -59.21 -86.68 48.95
N GLU A 14 -58.78 -87.91 48.62
CA GLU A 14 -57.99 -88.79 49.49
C GLU A 14 -57.00 -89.65 48.68
N PRO A 15 -55.88 -90.11 49.27
CA PRO A 15 -54.79 -90.75 48.53
C PRO A 15 -55.02 -92.24 48.16
N TYR A 16 -56.21 -92.79 48.37
CA TYR A 16 -56.54 -94.19 48.10
C TYR A 16 -57.54 -94.28 46.93
N LEU A 17 -57.22 -95.11 45.91
CA LEU A 17 -58.17 -95.42 44.83
C LEU A 17 -59.39 -96.18 45.39
N LYS A 18 -60.57 -95.58 45.26
CA LYS A 18 -61.84 -96.24 45.56
C LYS A 18 -62.42 -96.93 44.32
N PRO A 19 -63.19 -98.02 44.48
CA PRO A 19 -63.96 -98.61 43.39
C PRO A 19 -64.94 -97.57 42.80
N ILE A 20 -65.22 -97.65 41.49
CA ILE A 20 -66.20 -96.81 40.80
C ILE A 20 -67.56 -96.92 41.50
N SER A 21 -68.16 -95.77 41.85
CA SER A 21 -69.49 -95.73 42.46
C SER A 21 -70.57 -95.71 41.38
N ASP A 22 -71.49 -96.68 41.40
CA ASP A 22 -72.75 -96.62 40.66
C ASP A 22 -73.79 -95.90 41.53
N LEU A 23 -74.23 -94.73 41.07
CA LEU A 23 -75.10 -93.82 41.82
C LEU A 23 -76.57 -93.94 41.40
N GLY A 24 -76.89 -94.78 40.40
CA GLY A 24 -78.24 -94.89 39.85
C GLY A 24 -78.76 -93.61 39.19
N ILE A 25 -77.86 -92.69 38.81
CA ILE A 25 -78.20 -91.42 38.16
C ILE A 25 -78.45 -91.66 36.67
N GLY A 26 -79.48 -91.05 36.10
CA GLY A 26 -79.74 -91.10 34.66
C GLY A 26 -80.39 -89.85 34.08
N PHE A 27 -79.99 -89.50 32.86
CA PHE A 27 -80.54 -88.39 32.05
C PHE A 27 -81.13 -88.90 30.74
N TYR A 28 -81.87 -88.06 30.02
CA TYR A 28 -82.36 -88.39 28.67
C TYR A 28 -81.61 -87.62 27.59
N ASN A 29 -81.44 -88.22 26.42
CA ASN A 29 -80.72 -87.63 25.27
C ASN A 29 -81.33 -86.32 24.70
N LEU A 30 -82.55 -85.97 25.09
CA LEU A 30 -83.22 -84.72 24.71
C LEU A 30 -83.29 -83.70 25.85
N ASP A 31 -82.68 -83.99 27.01
CA ASP A 31 -82.59 -83.00 28.09
C ASP A 31 -81.68 -81.84 27.61
N GLU A 32 -82.27 -80.71 27.21
CA GLU A 32 -81.55 -79.51 26.76
C GLU A 32 -81.46 -78.52 27.93
N ASN A 33 -80.25 -78.17 28.35
CA ASN A 33 -79.97 -77.24 29.45
C ASN A 33 -80.57 -77.62 30.83
N THR A 34 -81.07 -78.85 31.01
CA THR A 34 -81.79 -79.29 32.22
C THR A 34 -81.14 -80.48 32.93
N ALA A 35 -80.17 -81.15 32.31
CA ALA A 35 -79.40 -82.25 32.87
C ALA A 35 -78.18 -81.72 33.63
N THR A 36 -78.35 -81.46 34.93
CA THR A 36 -77.30 -80.85 35.77
C THR A 36 -76.75 -81.86 36.78
N LEU A 37 -75.43 -82.00 36.80
CA LEU A 37 -74.69 -82.73 37.82
C LEU A 37 -74.11 -81.74 38.82
N GLN A 38 -74.37 -81.97 40.11
CA GLN A 38 -73.86 -81.15 41.21
C GLN A 38 -72.94 -81.99 42.10
N PHE A 39 -71.76 -81.45 42.39
CA PHE A 39 -70.68 -82.11 43.10
C PHE A 39 -70.39 -81.38 44.39
N GLN A 40 -70.41 -82.09 45.52
CA GLN A 40 -69.91 -81.61 46.79
C GLN A 40 -68.50 -82.18 47.03
N ILE A 41 -67.51 -81.30 47.07
CA ILE A 41 -66.09 -81.64 47.16
C ILE A 41 -65.63 -81.52 48.62
N TYR A 42 -65.02 -82.57 49.17
CA TYR A 42 -64.63 -82.62 50.58
C TYR A 42 -63.31 -83.39 50.82
N ASN A 43 -62.66 -83.12 51.94
CA ASN A 43 -61.50 -83.84 52.44
C ASN A 43 -61.76 -84.42 53.86
N ASN A 44 -60.75 -85.01 54.49
CA ASN A 44 -60.89 -85.61 55.84
C ASN A 44 -61.23 -84.59 56.96
N ASN A 45 -61.03 -83.29 56.71
CA ASN A 45 -61.27 -82.20 57.67
C ASN A 45 -62.59 -81.44 57.42
N GLY A 46 -63.33 -81.78 56.35
CA GLY A 46 -64.61 -81.15 56.00
C GLY A 46 -64.75 -80.79 54.51
N PRO A 47 -65.81 -80.04 54.13
CA PRO A 47 -65.96 -79.51 52.77
C PRO A 47 -64.78 -78.63 52.36
N LEU A 48 -64.35 -78.74 51.10
CA LEU A 48 -63.27 -77.92 50.55
C LEU A 48 -63.80 -76.53 50.18
N LEU A 49 -63.11 -75.47 50.64
CA LEU A 49 -63.46 -74.09 50.27
C LEU A 49 -63.00 -73.82 48.84
N ILE A 50 -63.95 -73.70 47.91
CA ILE A 50 -63.68 -73.49 46.48
C ILE A 50 -64.24 -72.15 46.00
N SER A 51 -63.50 -71.43 45.18
CA SER A 51 -63.94 -70.21 44.51
C SER A 51 -63.20 -70.11 43.18
N ASN A 52 -63.78 -69.39 42.21
CA ASN A 52 -63.13 -69.16 40.92
C ASN A 52 -61.77 -68.46 41.07
N GLU A 53 -61.48 -67.84 42.22
CA GLU A 53 -60.20 -67.19 42.53
C GLU A 53 -59.15 -68.17 43.05
N ASN A 54 -59.53 -69.22 43.77
CA ASN A 54 -58.57 -70.10 44.47
C ASN A 54 -58.39 -71.46 43.78
N VAL A 55 -59.38 -71.95 43.05
CA VAL A 55 -59.41 -73.30 42.49
C VAL A 55 -60.32 -73.35 41.26
N GLU A 56 -59.88 -74.04 40.21
CA GLU A 56 -60.73 -74.45 39.10
C GLU A 56 -61.16 -75.91 39.23
N VAL A 57 -62.45 -76.16 39.05
CA VAL A 57 -63.02 -77.51 39.02
C VAL A 57 -63.41 -77.85 37.59
N HIS A 58 -62.92 -78.97 37.09
CA HIS A 58 -63.17 -79.45 35.72
C HIS A 58 -63.77 -80.85 35.74
N GLY A 59 -64.62 -81.15 34.75
CA GLY A 59 -65.26 -82.45 34.58
C GLY A 59 -64.91 -83.03 33.22
N TYR A 60 -64.66 -84.34 33.19
CA TYR A 60 -64.51 -85.10 31.95
C TYR A 60 -65.46 -86.29 31.95
N PHE A 61 -66.17 -86.46 30.84
CA PHE A 61 -67.21 -87.47 30.69
C PHE A 61 -66.94 -88.32 29.46
N LYS A 62 -66.96 -89.64 29.63
CA LYS A 62 -66.74 -90.60 28.55
C LYS A 62 -67.83 -91.66 28.53
N SER A 63 -68.55 -91.74 27.43
CA SER A 63 -69.52 -92.80 27.17
C SER A 63 -68.84 -94.12 26.82
N SER A 64 -69.50 -95.24 27.14
CA SER A 64 -69.09 -96.58 26.74
C SER A 64 -69.05 -96.79 25.22
N ASN A 65 -69.73 -95.94 24.42
CA ASN A 65 -69.66 -96.00 22.95
C ASN A 65 -68.44 -95.26 22.35
N GLY A 66 -67.62 -94.61 23.16
CA GLY A 66 -66.45 -93.85 22.74
C GLY A 66 -66.67 -92.35 22.57
N SER A 67 -67.92 -91.84 22.66
CA SER A 67 -68.20 -90.40 22.72
C SER A 67 -67.64 -89.80 24.00
N VAL A 68 -67.02 -88.63 23.88
CA VAL A 68 -66.36 -87.92 24.99
C VAL A 68 -66.86 -86.48 25.05
N SER A 69 -66.94 -85.91 26.24
CA SER A 69 -67.06 -84.47 26.41
C SER A 69 -65.70 -83.81 26.19
N THR A 70 -65.71 -82.50 25.96
CA THR A 70 -64.54 -81.67 26.25
C THR A 70 -64.29 -81.64 27.77
N VAL A 71 -63.09 -81.25 28.19
CA VAL A 71 -62.84 -80.99 29.61
C VAL A 71 -63.55 -79.70 29.96
N ASP A 72 -64.66 -79.81 30.67
CA ASP A 72 -65.59 -78.70 30.88
C ASP A 72 -65.45 -78.15 32.29
N LYS A 73 -65.36 -76.81 32.40
CA LYS A 73 -65.26 -76.12 33.68
C LYS A 73 -66.61 -76.15 34.40
N LEU A 74 -66.61 -76.60 35.66
CA LEU A 74 -67.79 -76.59 36.52
C LEU A 74 -67.99 -75.20 37.12
N ASN A 75 -69.24 -74.77 37.21
CA ASN A 75 -69.64 -73.53 37.85
C ASN A 75 -69.73 -73.72 39.38
N VAL A 76 -68.98 -72.93 40.16
CA VAL A 76 -69.07 -72.95 41.63
C VAL A 76 -70.40 -72.33 42.09
N VAL A 77 -71.21 -73.08 42.83
CA VAL A 77 -72.54 -72.67 43.32
C VAL A 77 -72.47 -72.19 44.76
N ASP A 78 -71.76 -72.94 45.61
CA ASP A 78 -71.53 -72.59 47.01
C ASP A 78 -70.09 -72.92 47.37
N GLY A 79 -69.26 -71.88 47.37
CA GLY A 79 -67.84 -72.01 47.63
C GLY A 79 -67.48 -72.40 49.05
N MET A 80 -68.31 -72.04 50.05
CA MET A 80 -68.04 -72.32 51.46
C MET A 80 -68.32 -73.78 51.81
N ASN A 81 -69.22 -74.42 51.07
CA ASN A 81 -69.59 -75.83 51.25
C ASN A 81 -69.02 -76.76 50.16
N GLY A 82 -68.13 -76.26 49.29
CA GLY A 82 -67.46 -77.07 48.28
C GLY A 82 -68.35 -77.53 47.13
N ILE A 83 -69.37 -76.77 46.75
CA ILE A 83 -70.37 -77.20 45.77
C ILE A 83 -70.12 -76.59 44.38
N ALA A 84 -69.89 -77.44 43.39
CA ALA A 84 -69.75 -77.08 41.98
C ALA A 84 -70.77 -77.83 41.11
N GLN A 85 -71.18 -77.27 39.98
CA GLN A 85 -72.17 -77.87 39.09
C GLN A 85 -71.80 -77.75 37.62
N ILE A 86 -72.29 -78.67 36.80
CA ILE A 86 -72.24 -78.58 35.34
C ILE A 86 -73.56 -79.05 34.75
N THR A 87 -74.01 -78.35 33.73
CA THR A 87 -75.11 -78.79 32.88
C THR A 87 -74.52 -79.42 31.63
N LEU A 88 -74.90 -80.66 31.33
CA LEU A 88 -74.35 -81.39 30.19
C LEU A 88 -74.92 -80.86 28.88
N ASP A 89 -74.05 -80.69 27.88
CA ASP A 89 -74.44 -80.20 26.55
C ASP A 89 -75.34 -81.20 25.81
N LYS A 90 -76.32 -80.65 25.10
CA LYS A 90 -77.28 -81.43 24.31
C LYS A 90 -76.60 -82.36 23.31
N ASP A 91 -75.57 -81.87 22.63
CA ASP A 91 -74.84 -82.64 21.62
C ASP A 91 -74.15 -83.87 22.24
N PHE A 92 -73.60 -83.73 23.45
CA PHE A 92 -72.99 -84.85 24.18
C PHE A 92 -74.03 -85.87 24.66
N LEU A 93 -75.19 -85.41 25.16
CA LEU A 93 -76.30 -86.28 25.57
C LEU A 93 -76.90 -87.05 24.38
N GLN A 94 -77.00 -86.41 23.21
CA GLN A 94 -77.43 -87.07 21.97
C GLN A 94 -76.41 -88.13 21.52
N ALA A 95 -75.13 -87.78 21.51
CA ALA A 95 -74.06 -88.70 21.14
C ALA A 95 -73.95 -89.91 22.10
N SER A 96 -74.33 -89.75 23.37
CA SER A 96 -74.26 -90.77 24.41
C SER A 96 -75.57 -91.58 24.59
N THR A 97 -76.50 -91.54 23.64
CA THR A 97 -77.82 -92.18 23.76
C THR A 97 -77.74 -93.70 24.06
N SER A 98 -78.49 -94.17 25.05
CA SER A 98 -78.58 -95.58 25.49
C SER A 98 -77.24 -96.18 25.94
N THR A 99 -76.39 -95.37 26.57
CA THR A 99 -75.07 -95.78 27.05
C THR A 99 -74.83 -95.40 28.51
N GLN A 100 -73.86 -96.06 29.12
CA GLN A 100 -73.30 -95.68 30.41
C GLN A 100 -72.16 -94.69 30.20
N VAL A 101 -72.15 -93.62 30.98
CA VAL A 101 -71.10 -92.59 30.98
C VAL A 101 -70.30 -92.69 32.27
N THR A 102 -68.97 -92.74 32.14
CA THR A 102 -68.02 -92.61 33.25
C THR A 102 -67.55 -91.16 33.33
N GLY A 103 -67.70 -90.56 34.51
CA GLY A 103 -67.26 -89.20 34.81
C GLY A 103 -66.11 -89.17 35.81
N GLN A 104 -65.19 -88.21 35.64
CA GLN A 104 -64.12 -87.91 36.58
C GLN A 104 -64.00 -86.40 36.78
N ILE A 105 -63.78 -85.98 38.03
CA ILE A 105 -63.66 -84.57 38.41
C ILE A 105 -62.21 -84.26 38.76
N TYR A 106 -61.73 -83.12 38.28
CA TYR A 106 -60.39 -82.59 38.54
C TYR A 106 -60.51 -81.27 39.29
N VAL A 107 -59.62 -81.06 40.25
CA VAL A 107 -59.53 -79.84 41.03
C VAL A 107 -58.12 -79.30 40.89
N ALA A 108 -57.98 -78.16 40.21
CA ALA A 108 -56.70 -77.49 39.99
C ALA A 108 -56.64 -76.23 40.86
N VAL A 109 -55.59 -76.09 41.68
CA VAL A 109 -55.40 -74.88 42.50
C VAL A 109 -54.95 -73.73 41.59
N ASN A 110 -55.64 -72.58 41.67
CA ASN A 110 -55.29 -71.39 40.91
C ASN A 110 -54.05 -70.73 41.52
N ASN A 111 -53.06 -70.46 40.68
CA ASN A 111 -51.76 -69.94 41.12
C ASN A 111 -51.90 -68.52 41.68
N VAL A 112 -51.44 -68.30 42.91
CA VAL A 112 -51.32 -66.95 43.51
C VAL A 112 -49.87 -66.41 43.42
N THR A 113 -48.93 -67.20 42.85
CA THR A 113 -47.52 -66.81 42.63
C THR A 113 -46.95 -67.54 41.41
N ASP A 114 -46.11 -66.89 40.60
CA ASP A 114 -45.42 -67.43 39.40
C ASP A 114 -44.41 -68.55 39.71
N ASN A 115 -44.82 -69.58 40.44
CA ASN A 115 -44.02 -70.75 40.74
C ASN A 115 -44.72 -72.00 40.19
N PRO A 116 -44.23 -72.60 39.10
CA PRO A 116 -44.84 -73.77 38.48
C PRO A 116 -44.85 -75.02 39.37
N ASN A 117 -44.11 -75.04 40.50
CA ASN A 117 -44.17 -76.10 41.50
C ASN A 117 -45.42 -76.03 42.42
N ASN A 118 -46.20 -74.96 42.35
CA ASN A 118 -47.46 -74.80 43.10
C ASN A 118 -48.69 -75.25 42.30
N ASN A 119 -48.51 -75.70 41.05
CA ASN A 119 -49.57 -76.30 40.24
C ASN A 119 -49.91 -77.70 40.78
N GLN A 120 -50.89 -77.75 41.67
CA GLN A 120 -51.42 -79.00 42.21
C GLN A 120 -52.78 -79.28 41.58
N THR A 121 -52.85 -80.33 40.77
CA THR A 121 -54.11 -80.89 40.29
C THR A 121 -54.41 -82.16 41.08
N ALA A 122 -55.51 -82.17 41.81
CA ALA A 122 -56.04 -83.36 42.46
C ALA A 122 -57.11 -83.99 41.55
N VAL A 123 -56.93 -85.27 41.24
CA VAL A 123 -57.96 -86.07 40.57
C VAL A 123 -58.88 -86.66 41.63
N LEU A 124 -60.18 -86.42 41.52
CA LEU A 124 -61.19 -86.95 42.44
C LEU A 124 -61.77 -88.26 41.90
N GLY A 125 -62.48 -89.00 42.76
CA GLY A 125 -63.02 -90.32 42.43
C GLY A 125 -63.94 -90.36 41.21
N GLU A 126 -63.90 -91.49 40.48
CA GLU A 126 -64.75 -91.79 39.33
C GLU A 126 -66.17 -92.18 39.74
N PHE A 127 -67.14 -91.83 38.90
CA PHE A 127 -68.55 -92.20 39.06
C PHE A 127 -69.17 -92.52 37.71
N THR A 128 -70.31 -93.21 37.71
CA THR A 128 -71.06 -93.50 36.48
C THR A 128 -72.51 -93.05 36.54
N PHE A 129 -73.07 -92.72 35.37
CA PHE A 129 -74.50 -92.44 35.17
C PHE A 129 -74.95 -92.97 33.80
N GLN A 130 -76.26 -93.09 33.58
CA GLN A 130 -76.85 -93.60 32.33
C GLN A 130 -77.48 -92.48 31.50
N VAL A 131 -77.38 -92.54 30.18
CA VAL A 131 -78.14 -91.67 29.28
C VAL A 131 -79.16 -92.52 28.54
N ALA A 132 -80.44 -92.36 28.90
CA ALA A 132 -81.55 -93.07 28.30
C ALA A 132 -82.06 -92.36 27.04
N ASP A 133 -82.59 -93.14 26.09
CA ASP A 133 -83.31 -92.57 24.95
C ASP A 133 -84.69 -92.06 25.37
N ALA A 134 -85.03 -90.82 25.01
CA ALA A 134 -86.32 -90.23 25.29
C ALA A 134 -87.44 -90.93 24.51
N LEU A 135 -88.56 -91.23 25.16
CA LEU A 135 -89.72 -91.91 24.56
C LEU A 135 -90.29 -91.20 23.30
N ILE A 136 -90.05 -89.89 23.16
CA ILE A 136 -90.53 -89.08 22.03
C ILE A 136 -89.79 -89.36 20.71
N ASN A 137 -88.58 -89.93 20.73
CA ASN A 137 -87.84 -90.33 19.53
C ASN A 137 -88.44 -91.58 18.83
N LYS A 138 -89.37 -92.30 19.48
CA LYS A 138 -89.99 -93.52 18.92
C LYS A 138 -91.28 -93.25 18.12
N VAL A 139 -91.57 -92.01 17.74
CA VAL A 139 -92.79 -91.62 16.99
C VAL A 139 -92.44 -90.98 15.64
N SER A 140 -92.73 -91.67 14.53
CA SER A 140 -92.16 -91.44 13.19
C SER A 140 -92.80 -90.33 12.32
N SER A 141 -93.11 -89.14 12.87
CA SER A 141 -93.76 -88.06 12.07
C SER A 141 -93.10 -86.68 12.13
N PHE A 142 -91.98 -86.51 12.85
CA PHE A 142 -91.35 -85.19 13.07
C PHE A 142 -90.26 -84.79 12.04
N THR A 143 -89.63 -85.73 11.32
CA THR A 143 -88.49 -85.45 10.40
C THR A 143 -88.84 -84.48 9.27
N LYS A 144 -90.10 -84.37 8.84
CA LYS A 144 -90.54 -83.40 7.82
C LYS A 144 -90.59 -81.96 8.34
N VAL A 145 -90.82 -81.76 9.64
CA VAL A 145 -90.93 -80.42 10.25
C VAL A 145 -89.55 -79.82 10.52
N GLU A 146 -88.57 -80.66 10.84
CA GLU A 146 -87.18 -80.24 11.08
C GLU A 146 -86.48 -79.79 9.78
N TYR A 147 -86.64 -80.53 8.68
CA TYR A 147 -86.12 -80.14 7.37
C TYR A 147 -86.70 -78.80 6.86
N ILE A 148 -87.99 -78.54 7.10
CA ILE A 148 -88.63 -77.26 6.73
C ILE A 148 -87.99 -76.11 7.51
N ARG A 149 -87.72 -76.30 8.80
CA ARG A 149 -87.07 -75.28 9.64
C ARG A 149 -85.63 -74.97 9.20
N MET A 150 -84.87 -75.98 8.79
CA MET A 150 -83.50 -75.80 8.26
C MET A 150 -83.49 -75.07 6.91
N PHE A 151 -84.43 -75.38 6.01
CA PHE A 151 -84.57 -74.68 4.73
C PHE A 151 -85.00 -73.22 4.91
N ASP A 152 -85.89 -72.94 5.86
CA ASP A 152 -86.29 -71.56 6.18
C ASP A 152 -85.12 -70.75 6.77
N GLN A 153 -84.28 -71.36 7.61
CA GLN A 153 -83.05 -70.73 8.12
C GLN A 153 -82.04 -70.43 7.00
N LEU A 154 -81.80 -71.38 6.09
CA LEU A 154 -80.91 -71.16 4.94
C LEU A 154 -81.44 -70.04 4.04
N ARG A 155 -82.77 -69.98 3.84
CA ARG A 155 -83.41 -68.93 3.05
C ARG A 155 -83.22 -67.55 3.69
N GLU A 156 -83.37 -67.44 5.01
CA GLU A 156 -83.13 -66.18 5.72
C GLU A 156 -81.64 -65.78 5.68
N GLU A 157 -80.70 -66.72 5.81
CA GLU A 157 -79.26 -66.41 5.66
C GLU A 157 -78.92 -65.90 4.25
N ILE A 158 -79.45 -66.54 3.20
CA ILE A 158 -79.24 -66.09 1.81
C ILE A 158 -79.81 -64.69 1.58
N LYS A 159 -80.99 -64.38 2.13
CA LYS A 159 -81.57 -63.04 2.05
C LYS A 159 -80.68 -62.01 2.75
N GLN A 160 -80.20 -62.33 3.95
CA GLN A 160 -79.34 -61.45 4.72
C GLN A 160 -78.03 -61.16 3.99
N ARG A 161 -77.36 -62.19 3.46
CA ARG A 161 -76.14 -62.01 2.64
C ARG A 161 -76.37 -61.24 1.35
N THR A 162 -77.52 -61.44 0.70
CA THR A 162 -77.87 -60.66 -0.51
C THR A 162 -78.01 -59.18 -0.17
N LYS A 163 -78.63 -58.87 0.97
CA LYS A 163 -78.77 -57.50 1.46
C LYS A 163 -77.41 -56.86 1.78
N GLU A 164 -76.53 -57.59 2.47
CA GLU A 164 -75.16 -57.13 2.75
C GLU A 164 -74.36 -56.86 1.46
N MET A 165 -74.47 -57.73 0.45
CA MET A 165 -73.85 -57.48 -0.86
C MET A 165 -74.42 -56.26 -1.59
N GLU A 166 -75.74 -56.02 -1.49
CA GLU A 166 -76.36 -54.81 -2.07
C GLU A 166 -75.84 -53.53 -1.40
N GLU A 167 -75.67 -53.56 -0.07
CA GLU A 167 -75.06 -52.47 0.72
C GLU A 167 -73.58 -52.27 0.32
N ASP A 168 -72.76 -53.33 0.30
CA ASP A 168 -71.34 -53.27 -0.10
C ASP A 168 -71.15 -52.71 -1.53
N ILE A 169 -72.01 -53.10 -2.49
CA ILE A 169 -71.97 -52.56 -3.86
C ILE A 169 -72.33 -51.08 -3.88
N GLY A 170 -73.26 -50.65 -3.01
CA GLY A 170 -73.57 -49.23 -2.79
C GLY A 170 -72.36 -48.46 -2.28
N ASP A 171 -71.67 -48.99 -1.28
CA ASP A 171 -70.48 -48.39 -0.69
C ASP A 171 -69.31 -48.31 -1.69
N ILE A 172 -69.12 -49.34 -2.52
CA ILE A 172 -68.11 -49.31 -3.60
C ILE A 172 -68.40 -48.19 -4.61
N LYS A 173 -69.66 -47.97 -4.99
CA LYS A 173 -70.01 -46.88 -5.91
C LYS A 173 -69.71 -45.52 -5.28
N THR A 174 -70.01 -45.35 -3.98
CA THR A 174 -69.67 -44.14 -3.23
C THR A 174 -68.17 -43.92 -3.20
N LEU A 175 -67.38 -44.95 -2.88
CA LEU A 175 -65.92 -44.88 -2.86
C LEU A 175 -65.33 -44.47 -4.22
N VAL A 176 -65.86 -45.03 -5.32
CA VAL A 176 -65.43 -44.63 -6.68
C VAL A 176 -65.70 -43.14 -6.91
N SER A 177 -66.88 -42.63 -6.54
CA SER A 177 -67.20 -41.20 -6.65
C SER A 177 -66.31 -40.32 -5.77
N GLU A 178 -65.97 -40.75 -4.55
CA GLU A 178 -65.04 -40.04 -3.68
C GLU A 178 -63.63 -39.97 -4.28
N VAL A 179 -63.15 -41.06 -4.88
CA VAL A 179 -61.85 -41.08 -5.58
C VAL A 179 -61.88 -40.19 -6.82
N GLU A 180 -62.93 -40.24 -7.63
CA GLU A 180 -63.08 -39.36 -8.79
C GLU A 180 -63.08 -37.88 -8.39
N ASN A 181 -63.80 -37.54 -7.32
CA ASN A 181 -63.81 -36.18 -6.76
C ASN A 181 -62.41 -35.79 -6.23
N ALA A 182 -61.74 -36.65 -5.46
CA ALA A 182 -60.40 -36.37 -4.95
C ALA A 182 -59.37 -36.17 -6.08
N VAL A 183 -59.50 -36.91 -7.18
CA VAL A 183 -58.67 -36.72 -8.38
C VAL A 183 -59.00 -35.40 -9.07
N ALA A 184 -60.28 -35.04 -9.18
CA ALA A 184 -60.71 -33.78 -9.76
C ALA A 184 -60.20 -32.58 -8.93
N ASP A 185 -60.34 -32.64 -7.61
CA ASP A 185 -59.86 -31.63 -6.66
C ASP A 185 -58.33 -31.53 -6.71
N GLY A 186 -57.61 -32.66 -6.66
CA GLY A 186 -56.16 -32.67 -6.78
C GLY A 186 -55.67 -32.07 -8.10
N LYS A 187 -56.38 -32.31 -9.21
CA LYS A 187 -56.06 -31.68 -10.50
C LYS A 187 -56.35 -30.17 -10.48
N ALA A 188 -57.44 -29.74 -9.84
CA ALA A 188 -57.77 -28.33 -9.71
C ALA A 188 -56.71 -27.59 -8.87
N ASP A 189 -56.29 -28.16 -7.74
CA ASP A 189 -55.24 -27.61 -6.89
C ASP A 189 -53.89 -27.51 -7.60
N ILE A 190 -53.47 -28.57 -8.31
CA ILE A 190 -52.23 -28.54 -9.11
C ILE A 190 -52.30 -27.47 -10.19
N THR A 191 -53.46 -27.32 -10.85
CA THR A 191 -53.66 -26.29 -11.88
C THR A 191 -53.56 -24.90 -11.27
N LYS A 192 -54.20 -24.68 -10.12
CA LYS A 192 -54.14 -23.42 -9.39
C LYS A 192 -52.71 -23.07 -8.97
N ILE A 193 -52.01 -24.01 -8.33
CA ILE A 193 -50.60 -23.82 -7.91
C ILE A 193 -49.72 -23.47 -9.10
N LYS A 194 -49.90 -24.17 -10.23
CA LYS A 194 -49.18 -23.89 -11.47
C LYS A 194 -49.45 -22.45 -11.94
N ASP A 195 -50.71 -22.05 -12.04
CA ASP A 195 -51.09 -20.74 -12.56
C ASP A 195 -50.62 -19.61 -11.63
N ASP A 196 -50.75 -19.78 -10.31
CA ASP A 196 -50.23 -18.86 -9.29
C ASP A 196 -48.69 -18.73 -9.41
N SER A 197 -47.98 -19.86 -9.52
CA SER A 197 -46.51 -19.87 -9.68
C SER A 197 -46.06 -19.18 -10.97
N VAL A 198 -46.79 -19.38 -12.08
CA VAL A 198 -46.51 -18.71 -13.35
C VAL A 198 -46.70 -17.20 -13.21
N SER A 199 -47.79 -16.76 -12.57
CA SER A 199 -48.04 -15.34 -12.36
C SER A 199 -46.97 -14.68 -11.48
N GLU A 200 -46.57 -15.34 -10.38
CA GLU A 200 -45.50 -14.83 -9.51
C GLU A 200 -44.16 -14.72 -10.26
N LEU A 201 -43.81 -15.74 -11.06
CA LEU A 201 -42.59 -15.71 -11.88
C LEU A 201 -42.62 -14.60 -12.93
N GLU A 202 -43.77 -14.36 -13.56
CA GLU A 202 -43.95 -13.25 -14.51
C GLU A 202 -43.81 -11.89 -13.81
N GLU A 203 -44.37 -11.72 -12.62
CA GLU A 203 -44.23 -10.49 -11.84
C GLU A 203 -42.77 -10.24 -11.41
N ILE A 204 -42.09 -11.28 -10.91
CA ILE A 204 -40.66 -11.21 -10.57
C ILE A 204 -39.83 -10.85 -11.80
N ALA A 205 -40.09 -11.48 -12.95
CA ALA A 205 -39.37 -11.20 -14.19
C ALA A 205 -39.59 -9.76 -14.66
N ASN A 206 -40.83 -9.26 -14.62
CA ASN A 206 -41.17 -7.90 -15.03
C ASN A 206 -40.57 -6.85 -14.08
N THR A 207 -40.64 -7.09 -12.78
CA THR A 207 -40.07 -6.21 -11.75
C THR A 207 -38.56 -6.15 -11.87
N THR A 208 -37.92 -7.31 -12.02
CA THR A 208 -36.46 -7.40 -12.21
C THR A 208 -36.03 -6.68 -13.49
N ASN A 209 -36.71 -6.92 -14.61
CA ASN A 209 -36.42 -6.24 -15.88
C ASN A 209 -36.55 -4.72 -15.77
N THR A 210 -37.60 -4.24 -15.08
CA THR A 210 -37.82 -2.80 -14.88
C THR A 210 -36.72 -2.19 -14.01
N SER A 211 -36.38 -2.84 -12.88
CA SER A 211 -35.31 -2.37 -11.98
C SER A 211 -33.95 -2.34 -12.68
N VAL A 212 -33.59 -3.39 -13.41
CA VAL A 212 -32.34 -3.47 -14.17
C VAL A 212 -32.28 -2.38 -15.25
N ARG A 213 -33.37 -2.17 -15.99
CA ARG A 213 -33.45 -1.09 -16.99
C ARG A 213 -33.29 0.29 -16.37
N GLN A 214 -33.94 0.53 -15.23
CA GLN A 214 -33.84 1.81 -14.52
C GLN A 214 -32.41 2.07 -14.02
N GLN A 215 -31.78 1.07 -13.40
CA GLN A 215 -30.38 1.16 -12.95
C GLN A 215 -29.44 1.41 -14.13
N ALA A 216 -29.65 0.71 -15.26
CA ALA A 216 -28.86 0.91 -16.47
C ALA A 216 -29.04 2.33 -17.04
N SER A 217 -30.28 2.84 -17.10
CA SER A 217 -30.55 4.21 -17.56
C SER A 217 -29.93 5.27 -16.64
N GLN A 218 -30.00 5.09 -15.32
CA GLN A 218 -29.37 5.99 -14.35
C GLN A 218 -27.85 6.00 -14.52
N ALA A 219 -27.22 4.82 -14.61
CA ALA A 219 -25.78 4.70 -14.83
C ALA A 219 -25.35 5.38 -16.15
N ILE A 220 -26.12 5.22 -17.23
CA ILE A 220 -25.86 5.89 -18.51
C ILE A 220 -25.95 7.42 -18.35
N SER A 221 -26.97 7.93 -17.67
CA SER A 221 -27.12 9.38 -17.45
C SER A 221 -26.00 9.96 -16.59
N GLU A 222 -25.56 9.26 -15.54
CA GLU A 222 -24.42 9.66 -14.72
C GLU A 222 -23.13 9.70 -15.54
N ILE A 223 -22.87 8.65 -16.33
CA ILE A 223 -21.71 8.61 -17.25
C ILE A 223 -21.76 9.78 -18.24
N GLN A 224 -22.92 10.06 -18.84
CA GLN A 224 -23.08 11.18 -19.77
C GLN A 224 -22.82 12.53 -19.09
N SER A 225 -23.29 12.71 -17.85
CA SER A 225 -23.03 13.92 -17.07
C SER A 225 -21.54 14.13 -16.82
N ILE A 226 -20.84 13.07 -16.38
CA ILE A 226 -19.39 13.10 -16.16
C ILE A 226 -18.66 13.42 -17.47
N VAL A 227 -19.02 12.75 -18.57
CA VAL A 227 -18.41 12.99 -19.89
C VAL A 227 -18.59 14.44 -20.34
N ASN A 228 -19.78 15.02 -20.15
CA ASN A 228 -20.04 16.41 -20.50
C ASN A 228 -19.21 17.38 -19.64
N GLU A 229 -19.16 17.16 -18.32
CA GLU A 229 -18.36 17.98 -17.40
C GLU A 229 -16.87 17.97 -17.78
N TYR A 230 -16.30 16.78 -17.99
CA TYR A 230 -14.90 16.66 -18.40
C TYR A 230 -14.63 17.25 -19.79
N SER A 231 -15.58 17.13 -20.73
CA SER A 231 -15.44 17.71 -22.06
C SER A 231 -15.43 19.24 -22.00
N THR A 232 -16.32 19.84 -21.19
CA THR A 232 -16.34 21.29 -20.96
C THR A 232 -15.05 21.75 -20.30
N LYS A 233 -14.63 21.10 -19.21
CA LYS A 233 -13.40 21.45 -18.50
C LYS A 233 -12.17 21.38 -19.42
N LEU A 234 -12.04 20.31 -20.20
CA LEU A 234 -10.93 20.16 -21.15
C LEU A 234 -10.93 21.25 -22.20
N ASN A 235 -12.11 21.62 -22.73
CA ASN A 235 -12.24 22.66 -23.73
C ASN A 235 -11.88 24.04 -23.16
N ASP A 236 -12.31 24.33 -21.93
CA ASP A 236 -12.02 25.59 -21.24
C ASP A 236 -10.52 25.71 -20.93
N GLU A 237 -9.90 24.68 -20.36
CA GLU A 237 -8.45 24.64 -20.08
C GLU A 237 -7.62 24.77 -21.39
N THR A 238 -8.07 24.10 -22.46
CA THR A 238 -7.41 24.21 -23.78
C THR A 238 -7.50 25.63 -24.32
N GLN A 239 -8.67 26.26 -24.23
CA GLN A 239 -8.88 27.62 -24.71
C GLN A 239 -8.07 28.63 -23.89
N GLU A 240 -7.98 28.46 -22.57
CA GLU A 240 -7.13 29.28 -21.70
C GLU A 240 -5.66 29.18 -22.11
N LYS A 241 -5.14 27.96 -22.32
CA LYS A 241 -3.75 27.75 -22.75
C LYS A 241 -3.46 28.31 -24.14
N ILE A 242 -4.39 28.20 -25.07
CA ILE A 242 -4.28 28.84 -26.39
C ILE A 242 -4.20 30.36 -26.24
N ASN A 243 -5.02 30.95 -25.36
CA ASN A 243 -4.98 32.39 -25.12
C ASN A 243 -3.64 32.82 -24.50
N GLU A 244 -3.12 32.11 -23.50
CA GLU A 244 -1.79 32.38 -22.92
C GLU A 244 -0.68 32.35 -23.98
N VAL A 245 -0.70 31.35 -24.86
CA VAL A 245 0.29 31.21 -25.96
C VAL A 245 0.16 32.37 -26.94
N ASN A 246 -1.07 32.75 -27.31
CA ASN A 246 -1.31 33.87 -28.21
C ASN A 246 -0.83 35.19 -27.60
N GLU A 247 -1.11 35.45 -26.32
CA GLU A 247 -0.62 36.64 -25.62
C GLU A 247 0.92 36.70 -25.55
N ALA A 248 1.58 35.57 -25.30
CA ALA A 248 3.03 35.48 -25.32
C ALA A 248 3.60 35.73 -26.73
N SER A 249 2.98 35.15 -27.75
CA SER A 249 3.34 35.37 -29.16
C SER A 249 3.19 36.83 -29.56
N ASP A 250 2.10 37.49 -29.15
CA ASP A 250 1.86 38.91 -29.41
C ASP A 250 2.92 39.80 -28.76
N LYS A 251 3.35 39.49 -27.52
CA LYS A 251 4.45 40.21 -26.86
C LYS A 251 5.77 40.09 -27.61
N VAL A 252 6.09 38.89 -28.12
CA VAL A 252 7.30 38.67 -28.93
C VAL A 252 7.21 39.46 -30.23
N LEU A 253 6.08 39.37 -30.93
CA LEU A 253 5.86 40.09 -32.18
C LEU A 253 5.94 41.61 -31.98
N GLU A 254 5.39 42.12 -30.89
CA GLU A 254 5.46 43.54 -30.53
C GLU A 254 6.91 43.96 -30.22
N SER A 255 7.66 43.13 -29.50
CA SER A 255 9.09 43.38 -29.23
C SER A 255 9.90 43.46 -30.53
N ILE A 256 9.57 42.63 -31.53
CA ILE A 256 10.16 42.69 -32.87
C ILE A 256 9.75 43.99 -33.58
N LYS A 257 8.46 44.33 -33.60
CA LYS A 257 7.95 45.56 -34.26
C LYS A 257 8.51 46.84 -33.66
N GLN A 258 8.77 46.84 -32.36
CA GLN A 258 9.33 47.99 -31.64
C GLN A 258 10.85 48.10 -31.75
N ASN A 259 11.53 47.22 -32.50
CA ASN A 259 12.99 47.15 -32.58
C ASN A 259 13.65 47.00 -31.19
N ASN A 260 13.00 46.30 -30.26
CA ASN A 260 13.59 45.95 -28.96
C ASN A 260 14.55 44.74 -29.04
N VAL A 261 14.79 44.23 -30.26
CA VAL A 261 15.67 43.09 -30.55
C VAL A 261 16.70 43.52 -31.58
N VAL A 262 17.92 42.99 -31.46
CA VAL A 262 18.99 43.24 -32.44
C VAL A 262 18.92 42.16 -33.52
N THR A 263 18.79 42.59 -34.77
CA THR A 263 18.82 41.74 -35.96
C THR A 263 20.25 41.49 -36.42
N THR A 264 20.44 40.42 -37.20
CA THR A 264 21.73 40.12 -37.82
C THR A 264 22.20 41.24 -38.75
N GLU A 265 21.27 41.88 -39.47
CA GLU A 265 21.56 43.04 -40.33
C GLU A 265 22.06 44.24 -39.53
N GLU A 266 21.45 44.55 -38.37
CA GLU A 266 21.88 45.66 -37.50
C GLU A 266 23.30 45.46 -36.96
N THR A 267 23.74 44.21 -36.76
CA THR A 267 25.11 43.89 -36.31
C THR A 267 26.15 43.89 -37.44
N GLU A 268 25.75 44.08 -38.69
CA GLU A 268 26.65 43.93 -39.84
C GLU A 268 27.83 44.91 -39.78
N ASN A 269 27.55 46.13 -39.32
CA ASN A 269 28.49 47.26 -39.20
C ASN A 269 29.15 47.41 -37.80
N TRP A 270 28.94 46.46 -36.88
CA TRP A 270 29.59 46.51 -35.58
C TRP A 270 31.10 46.28 -35.71
N GLN A 271 31.88 46.82 -34.79
CA GLN A 271 33.33 46.61 -34.72
C GLN A 271 33.62 45.13 -34.42
N LYS A 272 33.96 44.35 -35.46
CA LYS A 272 34.25 42.90 -35.37
C LYS A 272 35.73 42.57 -35.17
N TYR A 273 36.62 43.56 -35.35
CA TYR A 273 38.06 43.33 -35.29
C TYR A 273 38.52 43.17 -33.84
N LYS A 274 39.08 42.01 -33.51
CA LYS A 274 39.50 41.60 -32.16
C LYS A 274 40.82 42.28 -31.75
N LEU A 275 40.81 43.14 -30.72
CA LEU A 275 42.00 43.83 -30.20
C LEU A 275 42.71 43.09 -29.06
N THR A 276 41.96 42.36 -28.23
CA THR A 276 42.41 41.55 -27.06
C THR A 276 42.01 40.08 -27.24
N GLU A 277 42.32 39.20 -26.30
CA GLU A 277 41.69 37.88 -26.18
C GLU A 277 40.25 37.95 -25.66
N ASP A 278 39.51 36.82 -25.75
CA ASP A 278 38.08 36.74 -25.40
C ASP A 278 37.84 36.92 -23.89
N ASP A 279 38.87 36.72 -23.07
CA ASP A 279 38.87 36.95 -21.62
C ASP A 279 39.31 38.37 -21.23
N GLY A 280 39.59 39.23 -22.22
CA GLY A 280 40.06 40.60 -22.01
C GLY A 280 41.58 40.74 -21.81
N THR A 281 42.35 39.65 -21.90
CA THR A 281 43.82 39.71 -21.79
C THR A 281 44.49 40.20 -23.07
N ILE A 282 45.72 40.72 -22.95
CA ILE A 282 46.55 41.12 -24.09
C ILE A 282 47.02 39.85 -24.83
N LYS A 283 47.12 39.91 -26.17
CA LYS A 283 47.54 38.76 -26.98
C LYS A 283 49.02 38.46 -26.74
N TYR A 284 49.32 37.32 -26.12
CA TYR A 284 50.70 36.91 -25.87
C TYR A 284 51.31 36.22 -27.08
N TYR A 285 52.48 36.70 -27.52
CA TYR A 285 53.35 36.05 -28.47
C TYR A 285 54.52 35.43 -27.71
N SER A 286 54.88 34.19 -28.05
CA SER A 286 56.04 33.55 -27.43
C SER A 286 57.34 34.27 -27.85
N LYS A 287 58.36 34.24 -26.99
CA LYS A 287 59.69 34.80 -27.31
C LYS A 287 60.17 34.29 -28.68
N GLY A 288 60.67 35.20 -29.52
CA GLY A 288 61.18 34.88 -30.86
C GLY A 288 60.14 34.65 -31.96
N THR A 289 58.84 34.81 -31.68
CA THR A 289 57.79 34.57 -32.69
C THR A 289 57.37 35.81 -33.48
N ILE A 290 57.72 37.01 -33.00
CA ILE A 290 57.49 38.25 -33.74
C ILE A 290 58.67 38.45 -34.69
N GLU A 291 58.44 38.25 -35.99
CA GLU A 291 59.48 38.46 -37.02
C GLU A 291 59.74 39.95 -37.28
N ASP A 292 58.69 40.78 -37.34
CA ASP A 292 58.79 42.23 -37.50
C ASP A 292 57.57 42.91 -36.89
N VAL A 293 57.81 43.72 -35.85
CA VAL A 293 56.77 44.47 -35.16
C VAL A 293 55.97 45.42 -36.06
N THR A 294 56.55 45.88 -37.18
CA THR A 294 55.86 46.76 -38.14
C THR A 294 54.81 46.05 -38.98
N GLN A 295 54.91 44.72 -39.10
CA GLN A 295 53.97 43.88 -39.84
C GLN A 295 52.82 43.37 -38.98
N LEU A 296 52.88 43.54 -37.66
CA LEU A 296 51.77 43.21 -36.79
C LEU A 296 50.50 43.97 -37.24
N PRO A 297 49.34 43.29 -37.27
CA PRO A 297 48.10 43.96 -37.56
C PRO A 297 47.65 44.79 -36.34
N ALA A 298 46.57 45.56 -36.50
CA ALA A 298 46.04 46.33 -35.38
C ALA A 298 45.75 45.44 -34.15
N GLY A 299 46.07 45.90 -32.95
CA GLY A 299 45.85 45.09 -31.75
C GLY A 299 46.76 45.42 -30.58
N LEU A 300 46.54 44.70 -29.49
CA LEU A 300 47.35 44.76 -28.27
C LEU A 300 48.09 43.43 -28.11
N TYR A 301 49.41 43.51 -27.97
CA TYR A 301 50.30 42.35 -27.92
C TYR A 301 51.26 42.43 -26.74
N GLU A 302 51.71 41.28 -26.26
CA GLU A 302 52.78 41.16 -25.26
C GLU A 302 53.75 40.08 -25.70
N THR A 303 55.05 40.31 -25.53
CA THR A 303 56.08 39.30 -25.77
C THR A 303 57.31 39.56 -24.90
N VAL A 304 58.26 38.63 -24.97
CA VAL A 304 59.65 38.87 -24.59
C VAL A 304 60.46 39.01 -25.87
N SER A 305 61.18 40.12 -26.04
CA SER A 305 62.05 40.31 -27.20
C SER A 305 63.23 39.34 -27.19
N ASP A 306 63.82 39.10 -28.35
CA ASP A 306 64.96 38.21 -28.52
C ASP A 306 66.22 38.75 -27.86
N ASP A 307 67.21 37.87 -27.67
CA ASP A 307 68.52 38.25 -27.14
C ASP A 307 69.23 39.28 -28.03
N ASP A 308 68.91 39.28 -29.33
CA ASP A 308 69.13 40.37 -30.28
C ASP A 308 67.80 40.65 -30.97
N ALA A 309 67.17 41.76 -30.62
CA ALA A 309 65.83 42.12 -31.09
C ALA A 309 65.83 42.93 -32.39
N THR A 310 67.00 43.07 -33.04
CA THR A 310 67.16 43.86 -34.27
C THR A 310 66.24 43.37 -35.39
N ASP A 311 66.20 42.05 -35.61
CA ASP A 311 65.37 41.45 -36.66
C ASP A 311 63.89 41.60 -36.35
N GLN A 312 63.48 41.50 -35.08
CA GLN A 312 62.11 41.74 -34.61
C GLN A 312 61.66 43.21 -34.78
N GLY A 313 62.61 44.11 -35.05
CA GLY A 313 62.37 45.54 -35.13
C GLY A 313 61.99 46.17 -33.78
N ILE A 314 62.40 45.58 -32.65
CA ILE A 314 62.10 46.03 -31.29
C ILE A 314 63.34 46.77 -30.72
N PRO A 315 63.20 47.91 -30.00
CA PRO A 315 64.35 48.74 -29.60
C PRO A 315 65.05 48.25 -28.33
N LEU A 316 64.74 47.04 -27.85
CA LEU A 316 65.22 46.49 -26.59
C LEU A 316 65.44 44.98 -26.70
N ASP A 317 66.62 44.53 -26.30
CA ASP A 317 66.97 43.11 -26.25
C ASP A 317 66.47 42.46 -24.94
N ASN A 318 66.05 41.20 -25.04
CA ASN A 318 65.66 40.33 -23.93
C ASN A 318 64.77 41.02 -22.88
N SER A 319 63.72 41.71 -23.32
CA SER A 319 62.87 42.55 -22.49
C SER A 319 61.40 42.17 -22.61
N TYR A 320 60.68 42.21 -21.49
CA TYR A 320 59.21 42.10 -21.50
C TYR A 320 58.62 43.38 -22.08
N VAL A 321 57.92 43.24 -23.20
CA VAL A 321 57.38 44.38 -23.96
C VAL A 321 55.90 44.19 -24.25
N GLN A 322 55.14 45.26 -24.07
CA GLN A 322 53.77 45.39 -24.53
C GLN A 322 53.73 46.29 -25.75
N ILE A 323 53.13 45.81 -26.83
CA ILE A 323 53.10 46.46 -28.13
C ILE A 323 51.64 46.80 -28.45
N LYS A 324 51.39 48.07 -28.78
CA LYS A 324 50.08 48.53 -29.28
C LYS A 324 50.25 48.97 -30.71
N VAL A 325 49.43 48.41 -31.59
CA VAL A 325 49.46 48.74 -33.01
C VAL A 325 48.13 49.37 -33.37
N TRP A 326 48.20 50.64 -33.78
CA TRP A 326 47.09 51.34 -34.40
C TRP A 326 47.35 51.40 -35.90
N GLU A 327 46.36 51.01 -36.69
CA GLU A 327 46.42 51.07 -38.14
C GLU A 327 45.36 52.03 -38.67
N ALA A 328 45.80 52.98 -39.49
CA ALA A 328 44.95 53.92 -40.21
C ALA A 328 45.02 53.62 -41.72
N GLY A 329 44.01 54.09 -42.46
CA GLY A 329 43.94 53.83 -43.90
C GLY A 329 45.20 54.26 -44.66
N ARG A 330 45.48 53.58 -45.77
CA ARG A 330 46.67 53.76 -46.62
C ARG A 330 47.99 53.40 -45.92
N GLY A 331 48.01 52.26 -45.22
CA GLY A 331 49.23 51.69 -44.64
C GLY A 331 49.89 52.51 -43.53
N ARG A 332 49.17 53.45 -42.91
CA ARG A 332 49.69 54.26 -41.80
C ARG A 332 49.60 53.47 -40.50
N LYS A 333 50.67 53.45 -39.73
CA LYS A 333 50.70 52.78 -38.43
C LYS A 333 51.29 53.65 -37.34
N GLU A 334 50.76 53.52 -36.14
CA GLU A 334 51.37 53.98 -34.90
C GLU A 334 51.62 52.76 -34.03
N ILE A 335 52.87 52.57 -33.65
CA ILE A 335 53.30 51.44 -32.83
C ILE A 335 53.84 52.02 -31.53
N GLU A 336 53.17 51.74 -30.43
CA GLU A 336 53.68 52.04 -29.09
C GLU A 336 54.27 50.78 -28.47
N LEU A 337 55.44 50.91 -27.86
CA LEU A 337 56.08 49.83 -27.12
C LEU A 337 56.34 50.28 -25.70
N THR A 338 55.92 49.48 -24.71
CA THR A 338 56.18 49.71 -23.29
C THR A 338 56.98 48.54 -22.76
N SER A 339 58.20 48.79 -22.29
CA SER A 339 58.97 47.81 -21.52
C SER A 339 58.59 47.94 -20.05
N THR A 340 57.88 46.93 -19.54
CA THR A 340 57.39 46.92 -18.16
C THR A 340 58.52 46.69 -17.16
N PHE A 341 59.56 45.96 -17.55
CA PHE A 341 60.73 45.72 -16.71
C PHE A 341 61.68 46.92 -16.67
N ASN A 342 61.98 47.53 -17.82
CA ASN A 342 62.95 48.64 -17.89
C ASN A 342 62.33 50.01 -17.53
N SER A 343 61.00 50.10 -17.39
CA SER A 343 60.27 51.37 -17.23
C SER A 343 60.51 52.35 -18.38
N GLU A 344 60.60 51.81 -19.59
CA GLU A 344 60.85 52.59 -20.81
C GLU A 344 59.67 52.49 -21.75
N LYS A 345 59.39 53.59 -22.45
CA LYS A 345 58.33 53.63 -23.46
C LYS A 345 58.89 54.18 -24.75
N TYR A 346 58.47 53.62 -25.87
CA TYR A 346 58.88 53.98 -27.22
C TYR A 346 57.65 54.11 -28.11
N PHE A 347 57.79 54.88 -29.18
CA PHE A 347 56.83 54.89 -30.27
C PHE A 347 57.54 54.92 -31.62
N ARG A 348 56.87 54.39 -32.64
CA ARG A 348 57.30 54.42 -34.04
C ARG A 348 56.09 54.74 -34.91
N LEU A 349 56.26 55.70 -35.81
CA LEU A 349 55.24 56.18 -36.72
C LEU A 349 55.62 55.80 -38.15
N ILE A 350 54.71 55.10 -38.81
CA ILE A 350 54.81 54.73 -40.22
C ILE A 350 53.76 55.53 -40.98
N HIS A 351 54.21 56.40 -41.87
CA HIS A 351 53.34 57.19 -42.74
C HIS A 351 52.99 56.41 -44.02
N THR A 352 52.04 56.94 -44.82
CA THR A 352 51.42 56.33 -46.01
C THR A 352 52.32 55.32 -46.72
N ASP A 353 51.94 54.05 -46.71
CA ASP A 353 52.63 52.94 -47.40
C ASP A 353 54.16 52.90 -47.17
N GLY A 354 54.63 53.25 -45.96
CA GLY A 354 56.04 53.23 -45.59
C GLY A 354 56.87 54.42 -46.11
N THR A 355 56.24 55.42 -46.74
CA THR A 355 56.93 56.60 -47.31
C THR A 355 57.73 57.41 -46.30
N LYS A 356 57.40 57.31 -45.02
CA LYS A 356 58.18 57.90 -43.93
C LYS A 356 58.05 57.02 -42.69
N ASP A 357 59.19 56.63 -42.15
CA ASP A 357 59.30 55.92 -40.88
C ASP A 357 60.08 56.80 -39.90
N SER A 358 59.52 57.05 -38.72
CA SER A 358 60.21 57.84 -37.69
C SER A 358 61.40 57.09 -37.07
N GLY A 359 61.49 55.77 -37.26
CA GLY A 359 62.24 54.91 -36.37
C GLY A 359 61.66 54.93 -34.95
N TRP A 360 62.31 54.22 -34.03
CA TRP A 360 61.91 54.26 -32.62
C TRP A 360 62.31 55.57 -31.96
N GLN A 361 61.33 56.21 -31.34
CA GLN A 361 61.51 57.39 -30.51
C GLN A 361 61.16 57.03 -29.07
N LYS A 362 62.09 57.25 -28.14
CA LYS A 362 61.87 57.00 -26.71
C LYS A 362 61.06 58.14 -26.10
N ILE A 363 60.09 57.80 -25.25
CA ILE A 363 59.26 58.73 -24.49
C ILE A 363 59.86 58.87 -23.08
N GLY A 364 60.41 60.04 -22.77
CA GLY A 364 61.00 60.37 -21.46
C GLY A 364 61.82 61.66 -21.50
N ASN A 365 62.22 62.17 -20.32
CA ASN A 365 63.09 63.35 -20.24
C ASN A 365 64.54 62.94 -20.50
N ASN A 366 65.20 63.57 -21.47
CA ASN A 366 66.66 63.44 -21.70
C ASN A 366 67.50 64.16 -20.62
N GLN A 367 66.93 64.33 -19.42
CA GLN A 367 67.59 65.03 -18.33
C GLN A 367 68.56 64.07 -17.63
N SER A 368 69.83 64.45 -17.51
CA SER A 368 70.79 63.72 -16.69
C SER A 368 71.28 64.58 -15.53
N ASP A 369 71.58 63.93 -14.41
CA ASP A 369 71.99 64.61 -13.20
C ASP A 369 73.19 63.88 -12.61
N THR A 370 74.33 64.57 -12.51
CA THR A 370 75.55 63.96 -11.98
C THR A 370 75.47 63.63 -10.49
N GLY A 371 74.45 64.11 -9.79
CA GLY A 371 74.47 64.24 -8.34
C GLY A 371 75.60 65.19 -7.89
N TRP A 372 75.88 65.21 -6.59
CA TRP A 372 76.99 65.99 -6.03
C TRP A 372 78.33 65.24 -6.20
N LEU A 373 79.18 65.72 -7.10
CA LEU A 373 80.54 65.26 -7.32
C LEU A 373 81.53 66.05 -6.44
N PRO A 374 82.59 65.42 -5.89
CA PRO A 374 83.50 66.08 -4.96
C PRO A 374 84.40 67.13 -5.65
N LEU A 375 84.62 68.26 -4.98
CA LEU A 375 85.62 69.27 -5.32
C LEU A 375 86.85 69.08 -4.44
N ARG A 376 88.02 68.92 -5.06
CA ARG A 376 89.29 68.83 -4.32
C ARG A 376 89.77 70.23 -3.95
N LEU A 377 89.92 70.48 -2.65
CA LEU A 377 90.52 71.72 -2.15
C LEU A 377 92.01 71.77 -2.46
N LYS A 378 92.52 72.94 -2.80
CA LYS A 378 93.92 73.21 -3.16
C LYS A 378 94.57 74.13 -2.12
N ASN A 379 95.87 74.40 -2.27
CA ASN A 379 96.60 75.47 -1.56
C ASN A 379 96.43 75.47 -0.03
N GLY A 380 96.28 74.29 0.59
CA GLY A 380 96.19 74.12 2.03
C GLY A 380 94.83 74.45 2.66
N TYR A 381 93.82 74.82 1.87
CA TYR A 381 92.45 74.99 2.35
C TYR A 381 91.90 73.65 2.88
N LYS A 382 91.15 73.72 3.99
CA LYS A 382 90.52 72.54 4.61
C LYS A 382 89.01 72.68 4.52
N LYS A 383 88.28 71.56 4.50
CA LYS A 383 86.82 71.58 4.59
C LYS A 383 86.42 72.27 5.91
N SER A 384 85.47 73.19 5.83
CA SER A 384 84.83 73.79 7.00
C SER A 384 83.88 72.81 7.68
N SER A 385 83.82 72.86 9.00
CA SER A 385 82.77 72.20 9.79
C SER A 385 81.37 72.82 9.59
N THR A 386 81.31 74.02 9.00
CA THR A 386 80.07 74.76 8.72
C THR A 386 80.07 75.27 7.27
N PRO A 387 79.10 74.88 6.41
CA PRO A 387 77.98 73.97 6.64
C PRO A 387 78.42 72.50 6.56
N ASP A 388 77.57 71.60 7.05
CA ASP A 388 77.81 70.16 6.99
C ASP A 388 77.51 69.57 5.59
N PHE A 389 78.30 69.98 4.60
CA PHE A 389 78.38 69.32 3.29
C PHE A 389 79.82 69.24 2.81
N GLU A 390 80.12 68.22 2.01
CA GLU A 390 81.40 68.13 1.31
C GLU A 390 81.50 69.19 0.20
N PRO A 391 82.64 69.87 0.04
CA PRO A 391 82.91 70.67 -1.16
C PRO A 391 82.61 69.85 -2.41
N SER A 392 81.66 70.31 -3.21
CA SER A 392 81.12 69.55 -4.33
C SER A 392 80.48 70.43 -5.40
N TYR A 393 80.33 69.87 -6.59
CA TYR A 393 79.60 70.47 -7.70
C TYR A 393 78.58 69.46 -8.25
N ARG A 394 77.55 69.94 -8.93
CA ARG A 394 76.51 69.11 -9.58
C ARG A 394 76.19 69.71 -10.94
N VAL A 395 76.04 68.87 -11.95
CA VAL A 395 75.63 69.30 -13.29
C VAL A 395 74.33 68.58 -13.62
N ILE A 396 73.32 69.37 -13.95
CA ILE A 396 72.04 68.89 -14.46
C ILE A 396 72.01 69.23 -15.95
N ASP A 397 72.08 68.22 -16.79
CA ASP A 397 71.89 68.36 -18.24
C ASP A 397 70.39 68.27 -18.55
N ASN A 398 69.81 69.34 -19.08
CA ASN A 398 68.40 69.39 -19.46
C ASN A 398 68.19 69.14 -20.96
N GLY A 399 69.21 68.63 -21.67
CA GLY A 399 69.22 68.45 -23.12
C GLY A 399 69.68 69.71 -23.86
N ASP A 400 68.92 70.80 -23.73
CA ASP A 400 69.20 72.05 -24.46
C ASP A 400 70.22 72.97 -23.76
N PHE A 401 70.40 72.81 -22.45
CA PHE A 401 71.35 73.56 -21.62
C PHE A 401 71.76 72.74 -20.40
N LYS A 402 72.88 73.11 -19.77
CA LYS A 402 73.32 72.49 -18.50
C LYS A 402 73.26 73.50 -17.37
N GLN A 403 72.69 73.11 -16.23
CA GLN A 403 72.73 73.88 -14.99
C GLN A 403 73.85 73.35 -14.11
N VAL A 404 74.81 74.20 -13.75
CA VAL A 404 75.93 73.86 -12.88
C VAL A 404 75.68 74.44 -11.50
N TYR A 405 75.82 73.63 -10.47
CA TYR A 405 75.76 74.04 -9.07
C TYR A 405 77.13 73.83 -8.43
N VAL A 406 77.58 74.77 -7.61
CA VAL A 406 78.80 74.65 -6.81
C VAL A 406 78.49 74.96 -5.36
N ARG A 407 79.00 74.14 -4.45
CA ARG A 407 78.97 74.39 -3.01
C ARG A 407 80.31 74.02 -2.37
N LEU A 408 80.85 74.90 -1.53
CA LEU A 408 82.02 74.60 -0.72
C LEU A 408 82.05 75.47 0.53
N GLY A 409 82.43 74.86 1.66
CA GLY A 409 82.80 75.55 2.88
C GLY A 409 84.26 75.24 3.18
N VAL A 410 85.09 76.27 3.38
CA VAL A 410 86.52 76.10 3.64
C VAL A 410 87.00 76.89 4.85
N GLU A 411 87.96 76.31 5.56
CA GLU A 411 88.74 76.88 6.66
C GLU A 411 90.22 76.99 6.23
N ASN A 412 91.07 77.45 7.16
CA ASN A 412 92.50 77.68 6.92
C ASN A 412 92.75 78.73 5.83
N LEU A 413 92.02 79.85 5.96
CA LEU A 413 92.04 80.96 5.02
C LEU A 413 93.42 81.63 5.03
N ALA A 414 94.07 81.71 3.87
CA ALA A 414 95.29 82.50 3.71
C ALA A 414 94.91 83.98 3.47
N ASN A 415 95.71 84.92 3.98
CA ASN A 415 95.53 86.35 3.71
C ASN A 415 95.87 86.74 2.24
N GLU A 416 96.35 85.79 1.44
CA GLU A 416 96.72 85.99 0.03
C GLU A 416 95.72 85.30 -0.91
N LYS A 417 95.43 85.98 -2.04
CA LYS A 417 94.53 85.50 -3.09
C LYS A 417 95.07 84.21 -3.71
N ASN A 418 94.35 83.11 -3.53
CA ASN A 418 94.75 81.80 -4.03
C ASN A 418 93.55 80.98 -4.50
N VAL A 419 93.81 80.04 -5.42
CA VAL A 419 92.81 79.07 -5.89
C VAL A 419 92.44 78.13 -4.74
N VAL A 420 91.15 78.03 -4.45
CA VAL A 420 90.58 77.26 -3.34
C VAL A 420 90.23 75.85 -3.79
N ALA A 421 89.64 75.71 -4.98
CA ALA A 421 89.28 74.45 -5.61
C ALA A 421 89.18 74.64 -7.12
N THR A 422 89.03 73.53 -7.86
CA THR A 422 88.83 73.57 -9.32
C THR A 422 87.65 72.69 -9.70
N ILE A 423 86.76 73.23 -10.53
CA ILE A 423 85.71 72.53 -11.26
C ILE A 423 86.19 72.33 -12.72
N PRO A 424 85.78 71.26 -13.44
CA PRO A 424 86.16 71.11 -14.85
C PRO A 424 85.82 72.35 -15.68
N SER A 425 86.76 72.79 -16.51
CA SER A 425 86.71 74.10 -17.18
C SER A 425 85.61 74.19 -18.23
N GLU A 426 85.15 73.05 -18.75
CA GLU A 426 83.97 72.96 -19.63
C GLU A 426 82.69 73.46 -18.97
N PHE A 427 82.64 73.50 -17.63
CA PHE A 427 81.50 74.00 -16.87
C PHE A 427 81.61 75.50 -16.52
N VAL A 428 82.65 76.20 -16.98
CA VAL A 428 82.88 77.63 -16.71
C VAL A 428 83.22 78.36 -18.02
N PRO A 429 82.24 78.55 -18.92
CA PRO A 429 82.49 79.11 -20.26
C PRO A 429 82.88 80.59 -20.24
N ASN A 430 82.47 81.32 -19.21
CA ASN A 430 82.83 82.71 -18.97
C ASN A 430 83.23 82.92 -17.51
N LYS A 431 83.90 84.04 -17.23
CA LYS A 431 84.29 84.41 -15.87
C LYS A 431 83.06 84.72 -15.03
N ILE A 432 82.95 84.06 -13.87
CA ILE A 432 81.84 84.20 -12.93
C ILE A 432 82.30 85.03 -11.75
N TYR A 433 81.49 86.02 -11.36
CA TYR A 433 81.73 86.87 -10.20
C TYR A 433 80.57 86.73 -9.23
N SER A 434 80.87 86.39 -7.98
CA SER A 434 79.87 86.19 -6.94
C SER A 434 80.41 86.58 -5.56
N LEU A 435 79.63 86.37 -4.52
CA LEU A 435 79.98 86.67 -3.13
C LEU A 435 79.86 85.41 -2.27
N GLY A 436 80.87 85.16 -1.45
CA GLY A 436 80.84 84.14 -0.41
C GLY A 436 80.30 84.71 0.90
N VAL A 437 79.88 83.82 1.78
CA VAL A 437 79.53 84.13 3.17
C VAL A 437 80.73 83.80 4.05
N SER A 438 81.03 84.63 5.04
CA SER A 438 82.11 84.38 6.01
C SER A 438 81.58 84.45 7.44
N THR A 439 82.41 84.09 8.43
CA THR A 439 82.09 84.17 9.87
C THR A 439 81.55 85.55 10.28
N THR A 440 80.71 85.59 11.31
CA THR A 440 80.08 86.82 11.80
C THR A 440 81.15 87.89 12.06
N TYR A 441 80.91 89.11 11.59
CA TYR A 441 81.80 90.30 11.68
C TYR A 441 82.86 90.49 10.56
N LYS A 442 82.78 89.78 9.42
CA LYS A 442 83.67 89.98 8.25
C LYS A 442 82.93 90.45 6.99
N THR A 443 83.64 91.12 6.07
CA THR A 443 83.08 91.54 4.78
C THR A 443 82.93 90.33 3.85
N PRO A 444 81.78 90.12 3.18
CA PRO A 444 81.59 89.01 2.25
C PRO A 444 82.74 88.92 1.22
N PRO A 445 83.50 87.81 1.16
CA PRO A 445 84.59 87.66 0.22
C PRO A 445 84.05 87.62 -1.22
N LYS A 446 84.79 88.20 -2.16
CA LYS A 446 84.47 88.04 -3.58
C LYS A 446 84.91 86.65 -4.03
N VAL A 447 84.02 85.96 -4.76
CA VAL A 447 84.32 84.68 -5.39
C VAL A 447 84.46 84.91 -6.88
N ILE A 448 85.58 84.46 -7.44
CA ILE A 448 85.85 84.53 -8.86
C ILE A 448 86.06 83.12 -9.36
N ILE A 449 85.30 82.71 -10.38
CA ILE A 449 85.50 81.42 -11.05
C ILE A 449 85.90 81.70 -12.49
N SER A 450 87.08 81.21 -12.88
CA SER A 450 87.64 81.45 -14.22
C SER A 450 88.45 80.25 -14.68
N GLY A 451 88.16 79.71 -15.87
CA GLY A 451 88.90 78.57 -16.40
C GLY A 451 88.82 77.30 -15.53
N GLY A 452 87.77 77.18 -14.72
CA GLY A 452 87.58 76.10 -13.75
C GLY A 452 88.12 76.38 -12.35
N ASP A 453 89.02 77.36 -12.17
CA ASP A 453 89.57 77.67 -10.85
C ASP A 453 88.62 78.58 -10.05
N ILE A 454 88.37 78.20 -8.80
CA ILE A 454 87.55 78.93 -7.83
C ILE A 454 88.49 79.68 -6.90
N GLU A 455 88.42 81.00 -6.90
CA GLU A 455 89.25 81.88 -6.07
C GLU A 455 88.40 82.63 -5.05
N PHE A 456 88.85 82.66 -3.80
CA PHE A 456 88.33 83.58 -2.79
C PHE A 456 89.24 84.79 -2.68
N HIS A 457 88.61 85.97 -2.67
CA HIS A 457 89.24 87.27 -2.51
C HIS A 457 88.68 87.90 -1.24
N PRO A 458 89.26 87.56 -0.08
CA PRO A 458 88.89 88.18 1.19
C PRO A 458 89.18 89.68 1.18
N TYR A 459 88.50 90.44 2.05
CA TYR A 459 88.74 91.87 2.17
C TYR A 459 90.06 92.15 2.89
N ASN A 460 90.93 93.00 2.32
CA ASN A 460 92.27 93.25 2.87
C ASN A 460 92.28 93.80 4.31
N GLY A 461 91.18 94.40 4.77
CA GLY A 461 91.06 94.90 6.15
C GLY A 461 90.66 93.83 7.17
N ASP A 462 90.30 92.63 6.72
CA ASP A 462 89.89 91.51 7.56
C ASP A 462 91.06 90.55 7.81
N SER A 463 91.37 90.28 9.08
CA SER A 463 92.27 89.18 9.48
C SER A 463 91.50 87.89 9.74
N TYR A 464 92.01 86.77 9.23
CA TYR A 464 91.40 85.45 9.40
C TYR A 464 92.24 84.57 10.35
N ASN A 465 91.57 83.95 11.31
CA ASN A 465 92.13 83.00 12.25
C ASN A 465 91.84 81.56 11.81
N SER A 466 92.44 80.58 12.50
CA SER A 466 92.28 79.15 12.15
C SER A 466 90.85 78.60 12.27
N THR A 467 89.94 79.35 12.90
CA THR A 467 88.52 78.98 13.07
C THR A 467 87.59 79.70 12.10
N ASP A 468 88.11 80.63 11.29
CA ASP A 468 87.29 81.35 10.32
C ASP A 468 87.08 80.52 9.06
N TYR A 469 85.89 80.67 8.48
CA TYR A 469 85.49 79.95 7.29
C TYR A 469 84.87 80.86 6.23
N ILE A 470 84.93 80.41 4.98
CA ILE A 470 84.19 80.97 3.84
C ILE A 470 83.30 79.88 3.26
N ILE A 471 82.04 80.22 3.01
CA ILE A 471 81.02 79.37 2.38
C ILE A 471 80.64 80.01 1.06
N TYR A 472 80.67 79.23 -0.01
CA TYR A 472 80.16 79.61 -1.31
C TYR A 472 79.16 78.57 -1.79
N GLN A 473 77.98 79.05 -2.21
CA GLN A 473 76.92 78.23 -2.81
C GLN A 473 76.30 79.05 -3.94
N ASP A 474 76.36 78.54 -5.17
CA ASP A 474 75.86 79.26 -6.34
C ASP A 474 75.55 78.31 -7.49
N ASN A 475 74.93 78.83 -8.54
CA ASN A 475 74.63 78.08 -9.74
C ASN A 475 74.55 78.97 -10.99
N TRP A 476 74.78 78.38 -12.16
CA TRP A 476 74.69 79.07 -13.46
C TRP A 476 74.32 78.11 -14.59
N ILE A 477 73.93 78.68 -15.73
CA ILE A 477 73.57 77.96 -16.96
C ILE A 477 74.74 78.03 -17.95
N ILE A 478 75.01 76.92 -18.65
CA ILE A 478 75.97 76.83 -19.76
C ILE A 478 75.33 76.22 -21.00
#